data_AF-A0A395CZ35-F1
#
_entry.id   AF-A0A395CZ35-F1
#
_cell.length_a   1.000
_cell.length_b   1.000
_cell.length_c   1.000
_cell.angle_alpha   90.00
_cell.angle_beta   90.00
_cell.angle_gamma   90.00
#
_symmetry.space_group_name_H-M   'P 1'
#
loop_
_entity.id
_entity.type
_entity.pdbx_description
1 polymer ?
#
loop_
_entity_poly.entity_id
_entity_poly.type
_entity_poly.pdbx_seq_one_letter_code
_entity_poly.pdbx_strand_id
1 'polypeptide(L)'
;MARTRICLARHGETNWNLERRAQGQLNIPLNVKGFAQADALARELANEPFDHVYSSDLKRALQTAAPIAGRRGLPVRESAGLREKHDGAWQGLTVADIEKRHPEELALYRQRRLDFVIPGGESLERFADRIAAELSDIAARHAGETVLIVAHAGVLDIAYRLATGLALGEKRERPVVNGAPNWIAQEDGVWSLESWADEPRLVEAPYEGRDLPRREAARLLLLDDADNVLLFRYSSGLAPHFAARGHAHFWGSLGGAVEDGEDFDAAARRELAEETGLTGVDPGPVVAAREFPMQFGERWVHAVERYYAIRAGDFTPDTNGFTDLERTDVLGWRWWSAEEIAASDELIFPEALDALLPSLSR
;
A
#
# COMPACT_ATOMS: atom_id res chain seq x y z
N MET A 1 -8.76 -3.34 -39.20
CA MET A 1 -9.23 -2.03 -38.69
C MET A 1 -8.09 -1.48 -37.85
N ALA A 2 -8.29 -0.58 -36.87
CA ALA A 2 -7.18 -0.03 -36.11
C ALA A 2 -7.01 -0.79 -34.79
N ARG A 3 -5.96 -1.62 -34.69
CA ARG A 3 -5.61 -2.41 -33.51
C ARG A 3 -5.06 -1.51 -32.40
N THR A 4 -5.65 -1.57 -31.21
CA THR A 4 -5.09 -0.93 -30.01
C THR A 4 -4.19 -1.91 -29.27
N ARG A 5 -2.95 -1.50 -28.99
CA ARG A 5 -2.00 -2.30 -28.20
C ARG A 5 -2.00 -1.78 -26.76
N ILE A 6 -2.09 -2.68 -25.79
CA ILE A 6 -2.15 -2.31 -24.37
C ILE A 6 -1.03 -3.03 -23.63
N CYS A 7 -0.11 -2.26 -23.05
CA CYS A 7 0.84 -2.74 -22.05
C CYS A 7 0.22 -2.59 -20.66
N LEU A 8 0.09 -3.69 -19.94
CA LEU A 8 -0.40 -3.77 -18.58
C LEU A 8 0.75 -4.04 -17.62
N ALA A 9 0.85 -3.23 -16.57
CA ALA A 9 1.79 -3.46 -15.48
C ALA A 9 1.09 -3.47 -14.13
N ARG A 10 1.44 -4.43 -13.27
CA ARG A 10 1.08 -4.38 -11.85
C ARG A 10 1.99 -3.37 -11.15
N HIS A 11 1.43 -2.62 -10.21
CA HIS A 11 2.19 -1.75 -9.30
C HIS A 11 3.41 -2.45 -8.67
N GLY A 12 4.44 -1.70 -8.30
CA GLY A 12 5.58 -2.19 -7.53
C GLY A 12 5.20 -2.71 -6.14
N GLU A 13 6.13 -3.36 -5.45
CA GLU A 13 5.91 -3.89 -4.11
C GLU A 13 5.57 -2.80 -3.06
N THR A 14 4.73 -3.18 -2.09
CA THR A 14 4.34 -2.38 -0.93
C THR A 14 4.68 -3.17 0.34
N ASN A 15 4.75 -2.51 1.51
CA ASN A 15 4.94 -3.23 2.78
C ASN A 15 3.83 -4.28 3.01
N TRP A 16 2.60 -3.96 2.62
CA TRP A 16 1.47 -4.90 2.74
C TRP A 16 1.59 -6.11 1.79
N ASN A 17 2.36 -6.03 0.70
CA ASN A 17 2.69 -7.22 -0.08
C ASN A 17 3.63 -8.15 0.69
N LEU A 18 4.67 -7.60 1.31
CA LEU A 18 5.62 -8.36 2.14
C LEU A 18 4.92 -9.05 3.31
N GLU A 19 4.04 -8.33 4.00
CA GLU A 19 3.25 -8.85 5.13
C GLU A 19 2.13 -9.81 4.72
N ARG A 20 1.87 -9.98 3.41
CA ARG A 20 0.71 -10.71 2.89
C ARG A 20 -0.61 -10.19 3.47
N ARG A 21 -0.75 -8.87 3.50
CA ARG A 21 -1.92 -8.14 3.98
C ARG A 21 -2.82 -7.75 2.81
N ALA A 22 -4.12 -8.00 2.93
CA ALA A 22 -5.09 -7.66 1.91
C ALA A 22 -5.22 -6.13 1.82
N GLN A 23 -4.96 -5.57 0.64
CA GLN A 23 -4.99 -4.12 0.41
C GLN A 23 -6.36 -3.66 -0.06
N GLY A 24 -6.99 -4.42 -0.97
CA GLY A 24 -8.15 -3.96 -1.73
C GLY A 24 -7.94 -2.55 -2.28
N GLN A 25 -8.83 -1.64 -1.89
CA GLN A 25 -8.81 -0.24 -2.33
C GLN A 25 -8.17 0.72 -1.32
N LEU A 26 -7.51 0.23 -0.27
CA LEU A 26 -6.76 1.09 0.65
C LEU A 26 -5.54 1.70 -0.02
N ASN A 27 -5.22 2.95 0.35
CA ASN A 27 -4.26 3.79 -0.36
C ASN A 27 -2.81 3.56 0.11
N ILE A 28 -2.31 2.35 -0.06
CA ILE A 28 -0.97 1.95 0.39
C ILE A 28 0.10 2.41 -0.61
N PRO A 29 1.19 3.08 -0.18
CA PRO A 29 2.29 3.46 -1.05
C PRO A 29 3.25 2.29 -1.36
N LEU A 30 4.09 2.49 -2.40
CA LEU A 30 5.22 1.62 -2.69
C LEU A 30 6.24 1.63 -1.53
N ASN A 31 6.86 0.48 -1.29
CA ASN A 31 8.05 0.41 -0.45
C ASN A 31 9.32 0.69 -1.26
N VAL A 32 10.49 0.66 -0.61
CA VAL A 32 11.77 0.95 -1.29
C VAL A 32 12.02 0.04 -2.49
N LYS A 33 11.67 -1.25 -2.40
CA LYS A 33 11.78 -2.19 -3.52
C LYS A 33 10.79 -1.88 -4.64
N GLY A 34 9.56 -1.52 -4.31
CA GLY A 34 8.53 -1.14 -5.26
C GLY A 34 8.92 0.07 -6.10
N PHE A 35 9.52 1.09 -5.49
CA PHE A 35 10.09 2.21 -6.24
C PHE A 35 11.21 1.76 -7.20
N ALA A 36 12.13 0.90 -6.74
CA ALA A 36 13.18 0.36 -7.60
C ALA A 36 12.61 -0.48 -8.77
N GLN A 37 11.51 -1.21 -8.53
CA GLN A 37 10.77 -1.93 -9.58
C GLN A 37 10.13 -0.98 -10.59
N ALA A 38 9.50 0.10 -10.12
CA ALA A 38 8.94 1.13 -11.00
C ALA A 38 10.01 1.79 -11.88
N ASP A 39 11.17 2.12 -11.31
CA ASP A 39 12.30 2.68 -12.07
C ASP A 39 12.89 1.68 -13.07
N ALA A 40 12.91 0.39 -12.74
CA ALA A 40 13.38 -0.66 -13.64
C ALA A 40 12.41 -0.87 -14.81
N LEU A 41 11.10 -0.89 -14.53
CA LEU A 41 10.05 -0.97 -15.54
C LEU A 41 10.12 0.25 -16.48
N ALA A 42 10.31 1.45 -15.94
CA ALA A 42 10.45 2.68 -16.73
C ALA A 42 11.67 2.67 -17.66
N ARG A 43 12.77 2.00 -17.26
CA ARG A 43 13.96 1.81 -18.10
C ARG A 43 13.73 0.79 -19.21
N GLU A 44 13.08 -0.32 -18.90
CA GLU A 44 12.74 -1.35 -19.90
C GLU A 44 11.79 -0.80 -20.96
N LEU A 45 10.76 -0.10 -20.52
CA LEU A 45 9.74 0.49 -21.38
C LEU A 45 10.18 1.82 -22.01
N ALA A 46 11.47 2.15 -22.03
CA ALA A 46 11.97 3.46 -22.47
C ALA A 46 11.86 3.72 -23.98
N ASN A 47 11.72 2.67 -24.81
CA ASN A 47 11.64 2.79 -26.27
C ASN A 47 10.26 2.44 -26.87
N GLU A 48 9.33 1.89 -26.08
CA GLU A 48 7.96 1.58 -26.51
C GLU A 48 7.14 2.82 -26.94
N PRO A 49 6.42 2.82 -28.06
CA PRO A 49 5.77 4.02 -28.58
C PRO A 49 4.43 4.30 -27.89
N PHE A 50 4.41 4.51 -26.56
CA PHE A 50 3.18 4.85 -25.85
C PHE A 50 2.64 6.20 -26.28
N ASP A 51 1.38 6.22 -26.68
CA ASP A 51 0.61 7.44 -26.94
C ASP A 51 -0.02 7.95 -25.64
N HIS A 52 -0.40 7.02 -24.75
CA HIS A 52 -1.19 7.30 -23.55
C HIS A 52 -0.78 6.45 -22.34
N VAL A 53 -0.88 7.03 -21.15
CA VAL A 53 -0.67 6.36 -19.86
C VAL A 53 -1.92 6.48 -19.01
N TYR A 54 -2.45 5.35 -18.57
CA TYR A 54 -3.51 5.23 -17.58
C TYR A 54 -2.98 4.57 -16.31
N SER A 55 -3.56 4.93 -15.18
CA SER A 55 -3.29 4.29 -13.90
C SER A 55 -4.57 4.15 -13.10
N SER A 56 -4.65 3.11 -12.27
CA SER A 56 -5.48 3.21 -11.06
C SER A 56 -5.06 4.43 -10.26
N ASP A 57 -6.03 5.11 -9.68
CA ASP A 57 -5.88 6.25 -8.77
C ASP A 57 -5.29 5.90 -7.39
N LEU A 58 -5.03 4.62 -7.11
CA LEU A 58 -4.36 4.21 -5.87
C LEU A 58 -2.86 4.52 -5.93
N LYS A 59 -2.31 5.06 -4.84
CA LYS A 59 -0.95 5.61 -4.72
C LYS A 59 0.13 4.65 -5.25
N ARG A 60 0.06 3.36 -4.92
CA ARG A 60 1.00 2.34 -5.45
C ARG A 60 1.02 2.26 -6.99
N ALA A 61 -0.12 2.38 -7.65
CA ALA A 61 -0.20 2.35 -9.10
C ALA A 61 0.32 3.66 -9.70
N LEU A 62 -0.12 4.80 -9.16
CA LEU A 62 0.35 6.13 -9.58
C LEU A 62 1.87 6.28 -9.44
N GLN A 63 2.44 5.87 -8.30
CA GLN A 63 3.88 5.89 -8.06
C GLN A 63 4.65 4.96 -9.01
N THR A 64 4.01 3.89 -9.51
CA THR A 64 4.61 3.00 -10.51
C THR A 64 4.53 3.61 -11.91
N ALA A 65 3.43 4.30 -12.24
CA ALA A 65 3.22 4.94 -13.54
C ALA A 65 4.09 6.20 -13.73
N ALA A 66 4.30 6.98 -12.66
CA ALA A 66 4.99 8.27 -12.68
C ALA A 66 6.35 8.27 -13.38
N PRO A 67 7.32 7.38 -13.06
CA PRO A 67 8.62 7.40 -13.73
C PRO A 67 8.53 7.04 -15.23
N ILE A 68 7.53 6.25 -15.63
CA ILE A 68 7.32 5.87 -17.04
C ILE A 68 6.74 7.05 -17.82
N ALA A 69 5.68 7.66 -17.27
CA ALA A 69 5.01 8.83 -17.83
C ALA A 69 5.97 10.03 -17.95
N GLY A 70 6.74 10.31 -16.91
CA GLY A 70 7.74 11.40 -16.88
C GLY A 70 8.81 11.26 -17.96
N ARG A 71 9.32 10.04 -18.21
CA ARG A 71 10.29 9.78 -19.29
C ARG A 71 9.70 10.00 -20.69
N ARG A 72 8.37 9.89 -20.84
CA ARG A 72 7.66 10.11 -22.11
C ARG A 72 7.10 11.51 -22.28
N GLY A 73 7.13 12.33 -21.24
CA GLY A 73 6.44 13.61 -21.24
C GLY A 73 4.93 13.46 -21.40
N LEU A 74 4.36 12.33 -20.96
CA LEU A 74 2.92 12.05 -21.02
C LEU A 74 2.28 12.28 -19.65
N PRO A 75 1.06 12.82 -19.58
CA PRO A 75 0.29 12.83 -18.34
C PRO A 75 -0.19 11.43 -17.98
N VAL A 76 -0.28 11.15 -16.67
CA VAL A 76 -0.98 9.96 -16.17
C VAL A 76 -2.47 10.28 -16.08
N ARG A 77 -3.31 9.48 -16.77
CA ARG A 77 -4.77 9.55 -16.64
C ARG A 77 -5.24 8.58 -15.58
N GLU A 78 -5.74 9.11 -14.47
CA GLU A 78 -6.25 8.31 -13.37
C GLU A 78 -7.64 7.74 -13.70
N SER A 79 -7.88 6.49 -13.31
CA SER A 79 -9.20 5.87 -13.42
C SER A 79 -9.52 5.02 -12.20
N ALA A 80 -10.59 5.37 -11.50
CA ALA A 80 -11.16 4.54 -10.44
C ALA A 80 -11.69 3.19 -10.98
N GLY A 81 -12.02 3.13 -12.28
CA GLY A 81 -12.40 1.89 -12.98
C GLY A 81 -11.28 0.85 -12.98
N LEU A 82 -10.02 1.27 -12.81
CA LEU A 82 -8.84 0.40 -12.73
C LEU A 82 -8.44 0.00 -11.29
N ARG A 83 -9.23 0.36 -10.27
CA ARG A 83 -8.95 -0.07 -8.88
C ARG A 83 -9.01 -1.58 -8.73
N GLU A 84 -8.19 -2.09 -7.79
CA GLU A 84 -8.26 -3.49 -7.36
C GLU A 84 -9.66 -3.84 -6.84
N LYS A 85 -9.97 -5.14 -6.82
CA LYS A 85 -11.20 -5.64 -6.20
C LYS A 85 -11.31 -5.12 -4.76
N HIS A 86 -12.45 -4.57 -4.40
CA HIS A 86 -12.70 -4.19 -3.01
C HIS A 86 -12.73 -5.45 -2.14
N ASP A 87 -11.80 -5.54 -1.19
CA ASP A 87 -11.67 -6.71 -0.31
C ASP A 87 -12.52 -6.57 0.97
N GLY A 88 -13.33 -5.50 1.07
CA GLY A 88 -14.31 -5.35 2.13
C GLY A 88 -13.69 -5.45 3.52
N ALA A 89 -14.33 -6.22 4.40
CA ALA A 89 -13.90 -6.48 5.77
C ALA A 89 -12.53 -7.18 5.90
N TRP A 90 -11.93 -7.64 4.81
CA TRP A 90 -10.58 -8.21 4.84
C TRP A 90 -9.48 -7.18 4.64
N GLN A 91 -9.78 -5.97 4.15
CA GLN A 91 -8.77 -4.93 3.97
C GLN A 91 -8.04 -4.64 5.29
N GLY A 92 -6.71 -4.65 5.25
CA GLY A 92 -5.88 -4.49 6.44
C GLY A 92 -5.62 -5.77 7.23
N LEU A 93 -6.27 -6.90 6.91
CA LEU A 93 -5.99 -8.18 7.55
C LEU A 93 -4.87 -8.93 6.83
N THR A 94 -3.99 -9.60 7.59
CA THR A 94 -3.06 -10.56 7.02
C THR A 94 -3.80 -11.81 6.57
N VAL A 95 -3.22 -12.59 5.65
CA VAL A 95 -3.77 -13.91 5.28
C VAL A 95 -3.93 -14.80 6.51
N ALA A 96 -3.02 -14.72 7.49
CA ALA A 96 -3.11 -15.48 8.74
C ALA A 96 -4.30 -15.02 9.60
N ASP A 97 -4.55 -13.70 9.69
CA ASP A 97 -5.72 -13.17 10.38
C ASP A 97 -7.02 -13.60 9.72
N ILE A 98 -7.08 -13.59 8.39
CA ILE A 98 -8.24 -14.04 7.61
C ILE A 98 -8.49 -15.53 7.84
N GLU A 99 -7.44 -16.36 7.81
CA GLU A 99 -7.57 -17.80 8.04
C GLU A 99 -8.07 -18.11 9.46
N LYS A 100 -7.62 -17.32 10.46
CA LYS A 100 -8.05 -17.47 11.85
C LYS A 100 -9.48 -16.97 12.09
N ARG A 101 -9.85 -15.82 11.50
CA ARG A 101 -11.11 -15.12 11.78
C ARG A 101 -12.26 -15.52 10.86
N HIS A 102 -11.95 -15.88 9.62
CA HIS A 102 -12.92 -16.07 8.52
C HIS A 102 -12.62 -17.31 7.68
N PRO A 103 -12.43 -18.52 8.27
CA PRO A 103 -11.97 -19.70 7.54
C PRO A 103 -12.95 -20.18 6.45
N GLU A 104 -14.26 -20.06 6.67
CA GLU A 104 -15.29 -20.46 5.70
C GLU A 104 -15.33 -19.54 4.48
N GLU A 105 -15.26 -18.22 4.71
CA GLU A 105 -15.14 -17.22 3.65
C GLU A 105 -13.85 -17.42 2.84
N LEU A 106 -12.74 -17.73 3.52
CA LEU A 106 -11.47 -18.03 2.86
C LEU A 106 -11.55 -19.28 1.98
N ALA A 107 -12.32 -20.30 2.37
CA ALA A 107 -12.55 -21.47 1.55
C ALA A 107 -13.33 -21.12 0.27
N LEU A 108 -14.39 -20.32 0.38
CA LEU A 108 -15.16 -19.85 -0.79
C LEU A 108 -14.31 -19.00 -1.74
N TYR A 109 -13.48 -18.12 -1.18
CA TYR A 109 -12.53 -17.31 -1.95
C TYR A 109 -11.49 -18.17 -2.67
N ARG A 110 -10.90 -19.17 -1.98
CA ARG A 110 -9.92 -20.11 -2.56
C ARG A 110 -10.53 -20.98 -3.66
N GLN A 111 -11.83 -21.28 -3.58
CA GLN A 111 -12.61 -21.94 -4.65
C GLN A 111 -12.93 -21.02 -5.82
N ARG A 112 -12.59 -19.73 -5.73
CA ARG A 112 -12.83 -18.72 -6.76
C ARG A 112 -14.30 -18.59 -7.13
N ARG A 113 -15.19 -18.72 -6.13
CA ARG A 113 -16.64 -18.54 -6.29
C ARG A 113 -16.96 -17.16 -6.85
N LEU A 114 -17.62 -17.12 -7.99
CA LEU A 114 -17.81 -15.90 -8.77
C LEU A 114 -18.71 -14.88 -8.05
N ASP A 115 -19.77 -15.39 -7.42
CA ASP A 115 -20.81 -14.67 -6.71
C ASP A 115 -20.47 -14.34 -5.25
N PHE A 116 -19.38 -14.88 -4.72
CA PHE A 116 -18.97 -14.66 -3.34
C PHE A 116 -18.52 -13.21 -3.12
N VAL A 117 -19.07 -12.59 -2.07
CA VAL A 117 -18.77 -11.20 -1.67
C VAL A 117 -18.25 -11.22 -0.24
N ILE A 118 -17.02 -10.74 -0.05
CA ILE A 118 -16.53 -10.40 1.29
C ILE A 118 -17.39 -9.24 1.81
N PRO A 119 -17.87 -9.23 3.07
CA PRO A 119 -18.73 -8.15 3.57
C PRO A 119 -18.17 -6.75 3.27
N GLY A 120 -18.98 -5.88 2.64
CA GLY A 120 -18.55 -4.55 2.18
C GLY A 120 -17.61 -4.55 0.96
N GLY A 121 -17.42 -5.69 0.29
CA GLY A 121 -16.53 -5.88 -0.86
C GLY A 121 -17.24 -6.00 -2.21
N GLU A 122 -16.46 -6.37 -3.22
CA GLU A 122 -16.92 -6.70 -4.57
C GLU A 122 -16.91 -8.22 -4.80
N SER A 123 -17.89 -8.76 -5.53
CA SER A 123 -17.83 -10.11 -6.09
C SER A 123 -16.84 -10.16 -7.26
N LEU A 124 -16.34 -11.34 -7.60
CA LEU A 124 -15.49 -11.51 -8.79
C LEU A 124 -16.25 -11.19 -10.10
N GLU A 125 -17.56 -11.45 -10.19
CA GLU A 125 -18.38 -11.09 -11.37
C GLU A 125 -18.41 -9.59 -11.59
N ARG A 126 -18.92 -8.82 -10.60
CA ARG A 126 -18.96 -7.35 -10.65
C ARG A 126 -17.58 -6.73 -10.91
N PHE A 127 -16.55 -7.28 -10.29
CA PHE A 127 -15.18 -6.85 -10.53
C PHE A 127 -14.76 -7.07 -11.99
N ALA A 128 -15.00 -8.28 -12.52
CA ALA A 128 -14.68 -8.61 -13.90
C ALA A 128 -15.44 -7.72 -14.90
N ASP A 129 -16.73 -7.50 -14.68
CA ASP A 129 -17.57 -6.64 -15.52
C ASP A 129 -17.05 -5.21 -15.55
N ARG A 130 -16.71 -4.64 -14.38
CA ARG A 130 -16.13 -3.30 -14.26
C ARG A 130 -14.80 -3.19 -15.03
N ILE A 131 -13.90 -4.15 -14.85
CA ILE A 131 -12.60 -4.11 -15.54
C ILE A 131 -12.76 -4.33 -17.05
N ALA A 132 -13.63 -5.24 -17.48
CA ALA A 132 -13.87 -5.47 -18.90
C ALA A 132 -14.47 -4.24 -19.59
N ALA A 133 -15.41 -3.55 -18.93
CA ALA A 133 -15.96 -2.29 -19.41
C ALA A 133 -14.87 -1.22 -19.53
N GLU A 134 -14.09 -0.99 -18.47
CA GLU A 134 -13.02 0.03 -18.46
C GLU A 134 -11.95 -0.23 -19.54
N LEU A 135 -11.51 -1.47 -19.70
CA LEU A 135 -10.52 -1.83 -20.72
C LEU A 135 -11.07 -1.70 -22.14
N SER A 136 -12.33 -2.07 -22.36
CA SER A 136 -13.00 -1.93 -23.67
C SER A 136 -13.17 -0.47 -24.05
N ASP A 137 -13.54 0.36 -23.08
CA ASP A 137 -13.65 1.80 -23.22
C ASP A 137 -12.31 2.46 -23.56
N ILE A 138 -11.24 2.11 -22.83
CA ILE A 138 -9.89 2.60 -23.13
C ILE A 138 -9.46 2.15 -24.53
N ALA A 139 -9.66 0.89 -24.89
CA ALA A 139 -9.30 0.38 -26.21
C ALA A 139 -10.04 1.11 -27.34
N ALA A 140 -11.36 1.28 -27.21
CA ALA A 140 -12.19 1.94 -28.22
C ALA A 140 -11.83 3.42 -28.42
N ARG A 141 -11.42 4.12 -27.35
CA ARG A 141 -10.99 5.54 -27.44
C ARG A 141 -9.66 5.71 -28.19
N HIS A 142 -8.81 4.69 -28.19
CA HIS A 142 -7.42 4.75 -28.66
C HIS A 142 -7.17 3.74 -29.79
N ALA A 143 -8.11 3.66 -30.73
CA ALA A 143 -8.05 2.74 -31.87
C ALA A 143 -6.82 3.03 -32.75
N GLY A 144 -5.91 2.05 -32.87
CA GLY A 144 -4.65 2.20 -33.63
C GLY A 144 -3.46 2.75 -32.83
N GLU A 145 -3.65 3.04 -31.55
CA GLU A 145 -2.63 3.61 -30.66
C GLU A 145 -2.11 2.56 -29.66
N THR A 146 -1.03 2.91 -28.96
CA THR A 146 -0.42 2.09 -27.90
C THR A 146 -0.59 2.74 -26.53
N VAL A 147 -1.19 2.01 -25.60
CA VAL A 147 -1.55 2.49 -24.27
C VAL A 147 -0.79 1.72 -23.18
N LEU A 148 -0.25 2.43 -22.21
CA LEU A 148 0.20 1.84 -20.94
C LEU A 148 -0.93 1.93 -19.90
N ILE A 149 -1.19 0.85 -19.19
CA ILE A 149 -2.11 0.78 -18.05
C ILE A 149 -1.36 0.22 -16.83
N VAL A 150 -1.29 0.99 -15.75
CA VAL A 150 -0.71 0.55 -14.48
C VAL A 150 -1.82 0.29 -13.46
N ALA A 151 -1.92 -0.95 -12.98
CA ALA A 151 -3.04 -1.38 -12.12
C ALA A 151 -2.59 -2.46 -11.12
N HIS A 152 -3.46 -3.44 -10.85
CA HIS A 152 -3.33 -4.40 -9.76
C HIS A 152 -3.43 -5.85 -10.25
N ALA A 153 -3.12 -6.81 -9.37
CA ALA A 153 -3.05 -8.21 -9.74
C ALA A 153 -4.38 -8.76 -10.25
N GLY A 154 -5.50 -8.38 -9.62
CA GLY A 154 -6.84 -8.76 -10.06
C GLY A 154 -7.20 -8.16 -11.42
N VAL A 155 -6.85 -6.90 -11.66
CA VAL A 155 -7.11 -6.21 -12.94
C VAL A 155 -6.39 -6.90 -14.08
N LEU A 156 -5.11 -7.24 -13.88
CA LEU A 156 -4.33 -8.01 -14.85
C LEU A 156 -4.87 -9.43 -15.04
N ASP A 157 -5.44 -10.06 -14.01
CA ASP A 157 -6.13 -11.36 -14.16
C ASP A 157 -7.34 -11.27 -15.09
N ILE A 158 -8.16 -10.22 -14.97
CA ILE A 158 -9.29 -10.03 -15.89
C ILE A 158 -8.80 -9.74 -17.30
N ALA A 159 -7.79 -8.88 -17.46
CA ALA A 159 -7.20 -8.57 -18.76
C ALA A 159 -6.64 -9.82 -19.47
N TYR A 160 -5.95 -10.69 -18.72
CA TYR A 160 -5.46 -11.98 -19.22
C TYR A 160 -6.60 -12.87 -19.72
N ARG A 161 -7.69 -12.94 -18.95
CA ARG A 161 -8.86 -13.77 -19.30
C ARG A 161 -9.57 -13.27 -20.54
N LEU A 162 -9.73 -11.95 -20.68
CA LEU A 162 -10.24 -11.34 -21.92
C LEU A 162 -9.38 -11.75 -23.11
N ALA A 163 -8.06 -11.61 -22.99
CA ALA A 163 -7.10 -11.87 -24.06
C ALA A 163 -6.92 -13.35 -24.45
N THR A 164 -7.28 -14.28 -23.56
CA THR A 164 -7.09 -15.73 -23.74
C THR A 164 -8.40 -16.51 -23.88
N GLY A 165 -9.54 -15.90 -23.56
CA GLY A 165 -10.83 -16.59 -23.47
C GLY A 165 -10.96 -17.49 -22.23
N LEU A 166 -10.04 -17.42 -21.27
CA LEU A 166 -10.07 -18.24 -20.06
C LEU A 166 -11.26 -17.86 -19.16
N ALA A 167 -12.11 -18.82 -18.82
CA ALA A 167 -13.33 -18.56 -18.05
C ALA A 167 -13.01 -18.01 -16.64
N LEU A 168 -13.87 -17.15 -16.08
CA LEU A 168 -13.63 -16.55 -14.76
C LEU A 168 -13.46 -17.58 -13.63
N GLY A 169 -14.02 -18.79 -13.71
CA GLY A 169 -13.82 -19.80 -12.64
C GLY A 169 -12.46 -20.50 -12.69
N GLU A 170 -11.75 -20.42 -13.83
CA GLU A 170 -10.59 -21.27 -14.08
C GLU A 170 -9.30 -20.72 -13.44
N LYS A 171 -8.44 -21.63 -12.99
CA LYS A 171 -7.13 -21.28 -12.44
C LYS A 171 -6.23 -20.78 -13.56
N ARG A 172 -5.63 -19.60 -13.38
CA ARG A 172 -4.61 -19.08 -14.30
C ARG A 172 -3.29 -19.82 -14.10
N GLU A 173 -2.61 -20.14 -15.21
CA GLU A 173 -1.33 -20.84 -15.20
C GLU A 173 -0.15 -19.91 -14.92
N ARG A 174 -0.18 -18.68 -15.47
CA ARG A 174 0.90 -17.70 -15.38
C ARG A 174 0.71 -16.76 -14.17
N PRO A 175 1.79 -16.35 -13.48
CA PRO A 175 1.68 -15.42 -12.36
C PRO A 175 1.36 -13.98 -12.83
N VAL A 176 1.01 -13.10 -11.89
CA VAL A 176 1.14 -11.63 -12.10
C VAL A 176 2.22 -11.14 -11.15
N VAL A 177 3.38 -10.87 -11.72
CA VAL A 177 4.53 -10.35 -10.99
C VAL A 177 4.48 -8.81 -10.94
N ASN A 178 4.97 -8.23 -9.85
CA ASN A 178 5.05 -6.78 -9.70
C ASN A 178 6.05 -6.18 -10.70
N GLY A 179 5.72 -5.01 -11.27
CA GLY A 179 6.65 -4.23 -12.08
C GLY A 179 7.14 -4.91 -13.36
N ALA A 180 6.32 -5.78 -13.97
CA ALA A 180 6.61 -6.38 -15.27
C ALA A 180 5.56 -6.01 -16.33
N PRO A 181 5.97 -5.81 -17.59
CA PRO A 181 5.05 -5.48 -18.68
C PRO A 181 4.37 -6.74 -19.22
N ASN A 182 3.10 -6.61 -19.56
CA ASN A 182 2.29 -7.65 -20.18
C ASN A 182 1.52 -7.04 -21.35
N TRP A 183 1.50 -7.69 -22.50
CA TRP A 183 0.95 -7.09 -23.71
C TRP A 183 -0.29 -7.84 -24.18
N ILE A 184 -1.38 -7.10 -24.35
CA ILE A 184 -2.60 -7.57 -25.01
C ILE A 184 -2.96 -6.59 -26.13
N ALA A 185 -3.83 -7.02 -27.03
CA ALA A 185 -4.38 -6.15 -28.06
C ALA A 185 -5.88 -6.35 -28.20
N GLN A 186 -6.56 -5.30 -28.67
CA GLN A 186 -7.95 -5.33 -29.07
C GLN A 186 -8.06 -4.91 -30.53
N GLU A 187 -8.75 -5.70 -31.34
CA GLU A 187 -9.18 -5.32 -32.68
C GLU A 187 -10.62 -5.82 -32.90
N ASP A 188 -11.51 -4.93 -33.33
CA ASP A 188 -12.92 -5.25 -33.66
C ASP A 188 -13.67 -5.96 -32.52
N GLY A 189 -13.38 -5.58 -31.28
CA GLY A 189 -13.98 -6.16 -30.08
C GLY A 189 -13.39 -7.52 -29.67
N VAL A 190 -12.41 -8.02 -30.42
CA VAL A 190 -11.70 -9.27 -30.12
C VAL A 190 -10.40 -8.96 -29.39
N TRP A 191 -10.23 -9.57 -28.23
CA TRP A 191 -9.02 -9.48 -27.42
C TRP A 191 -8.03 -10.58 -27.79
N SER A 192 -6.74 -10.27 -27.74
CA SER A 192 -5.66 -11.23 -27.99
C SER A 192 -4.45 -10.99 -27.08
N LEU A 193 -3.79 -12.07 -26.66
CA LEU A 193 -2.55 -12.02 -25.88
C LEU A 193 -1.35 -11.89 -26.83
N GLU A 194 -0.53 -10.85 -26.65
CA GLU A 194 0.74 -10.68 -27.38
C GLU A 194 1.91 -11.27 -26.59
N SER A 195 2.02 -10.94 -25.31
CA SER A 195 3.03 -11.50 -24.40
C SER A 195 2.61 -11.36 -22.94
N TRP A 196 3.15 -12.22 -22.08
CA TRP A 196 2.89 -12.20 -20.65
C TRP A 196 4.18 -12.50 -19.89
N ALA A 197 4.48 -11.70 -18.87
CA ALA A 197 5.66 -11.89 -18.05
C ALA A 197 5.47 -13.08 -17.11
N ASP A 198 6.29 -14.11 -17.26
CA ASP A 198 6.19 -15.35 -16.49
C ASP A 198 7.19 -15.40 -15.32
N GLU A 199 8.21 -14.52 -15.32
CA GLU A 199 9.24 -14.46 -14.28
C GLU A 199 9.30 -13.09 -13.62
N PRO A 200 9.52 -13.02 -12.29
CA PRO A 200 9.71 -11.76 -11.61
C PRO A 200 11.03 -11.12 -12.03
N ARG A 201 11.00 -9.81 -12.27
CA ARG A 201 12.25 -9.05 -12.47
C ARG A 201 13.08 -9.11 -11.19
N LEU A 202 14.34 -9.50 -11.32
CA LEU A 202 15.31 -9.41 -10.24
C LEU A 202 15.62 -7.92 -9.99
N VAL A 203 14.94 -7.35 -9.00
CA VAL A 203 15.22 -6.03 -8.44
C VAL A 203 15.50 -6.25 -6.97
N GLU A 204 16.77 -6.13 -6.59
CA GLU A 204 17.20 -6.31 -5.21
C GLU A 204 16.93 -5.05 -4.40
N ALA A 205 16.25 -5.20 -3.27
CA ALA A 205 16.12 -4.11 -2.31
C ALA A 205 17.43 -3.91 -1.53
N PRO A 206 17.72 -2.71 -1.01
CA PRO A 206 18.94 -2.46 -0.25
C PRO A 206 19.14 -3.36 0.99
N TYR A 207 18.06 -3.97 1.48
CA TYR A 207 18.03 -4.84 2.66
C TYR A 207 17.99 -6.34 2.32
N GLU A 208 17.78 -6.73 1.06
CA GLU A 208 17.68 -8.14 0.70
C GLU A 208 19.02 -8.86 0.85
N GLY A 209 18.97 -10.10 1.34
CA GLY A 209 20.15 -10.91 1.64
C GLY A 209 20.97 -10.45 2.86
N ARG A 210 20.50 -9.45 3.61
CA ARG A 210 21.15 -8.98 4.84
C ARG A 210 20.47 -9.56 6.07
N ASP A 211 21.27 -9.81 7.11
CA ASP A 211 20.76 -10.05 8.45
C ASP A 211 20.40 -8.70 9.08
N LEU A 212 19.11 -8.47 9.28
CA LEU A 212 18.60 -7.20 9.80
C LEU A 212 18.39 -7.34 11.31
N PRO A 213 19.04 -6.51 12.14
CA PRO A 213 18.81 -6.55 13.58
C PRO A 213 17.34 -6.26 13.86
N ARG A 214 16.73 -7.08 14.72
CA ARG A 214 15.34 -6.94 15.14
C ARG A 214 15.20 -5.70 16.03
N ARG A 215 14.21 -4.85 15.74
CA ARG A 215 13.85 -3.69 16.57
C ARG A 215 12.37 -3.77 16.90
N GLU A 216 12.07 -4.12 18.15
CA GLU A 216 10.70 -4.16 18.66
C GLU A 216 10.30 -2.78 19.17
N ALA A 217 9.06 -2.35 18.90
CA ALA A 217 8.56 -1.05 19.30
C ALA A 217 7.08 -1.07 19.69
N ALA A 218 6.77 -0.40 20.79
CA ALA A 218 5.42 -0.05 21.16
C ALA A 218 5.07 1.30 20.52
N ARG A 219 3.95 1.34 19.78
CA ARG A 219 3.46 2.54 19.09
C ARG A 219 2.12 2.93 19.68
N LEU A 220 1.90 4.23 19.83
CA LEU A 220 0.75 4.76 20.54
C LEU A 220 -0.18 5.47 19.53
N LEU A 221 -1.44 5.06 19.48
CA LEU A 221 -2.50 5.78 18.79
C LEU A 221 -3.30 6.52 19.87
N LEU A 222 -2.83 7.73 20.23
CA LEU A 222 -3.51 8.58 21.19
C LEU A 222 -4.71 9.26 20.53
N LEU A 223 -5.89 9.03 21.09
CA LEU A 223 -7.16 9.53 20.61
C LEU A 223 -7.73 10.60 21.54
N ASP A 224 -8.15 11.72 20.96
CA ASP A 224 -8.87 12.79 21.65
C ASP A 224 -10.37 12.45 21.81
N ASP A 225 -11.17 13.38 22.35
CA ASP A 225 -12.60 13.16 22.56
C ASP A 225 -13.43 13.16 21.25
N ALA A 226 -12.81 13.56 20.13
CA ALA A 226 -13.40 13.53 18.79
C ALA A 226 -12.85 12.36 17.93
N ASP A 227 -12.15 11.40 18.55
CA ASP A 227 -11.47 10.28 17.89
C ASP A 227 -10.40 10.70 16.85
N ASN A 228 -9.86 11.91 16.93
CA ASN A 228 -8.67 12.30 16.17
C ASN A 228 -7.43 11.68 16.80
N VAL A 229 -6.44 11.38 15.97
CA VAL A 229 -5.17 10.81 16.42
C VAL A 229 -4.07 11.85 16.49
N LEU A 230 -3.31 11.85 17.59
CA LEU A 230 -2.11 12.67 17.72
C LEU A 230 -0.95 12.04 16.94
N LEU A 231 -0.40 12.79 15.99
CA LEU A 231 0.78 12.38 15.22
C LEU A 231 1.91 13.39 15.39
N PHE A 232 3.12 12.87 15.43
CA PHE A 232 4.35 13.67 15.43
C PHE A 232 4.90 13.76 14.03
N ARG A 233 5.42 14.94 13.70
CA ARG A 233 6.09 15.22 12.43
C ARG A 233 7.58 14.99 12.63
N TYR A 234 8.08 13.93 12.03
CA TYR A 234 9.49 13.54 12.11
C TYR A 234 10.27 14.03 10.89
N SER A 235 11.52 14.45 11.13
CA SER A 235 12.51 14.73 10.09
C SER A 235 12.80 13.48 9.28
N SER A 236 12.86 13.59 7.96
CA SER A 236 13.30 12.49 7.09
C SER A 236 14.79 12.14 7.26
N GLY A 237 15.54 12.86 8.10
CA GLY A 237 16.87 12.44 8.55
C GLY A 237 16.87 11.05 9.22
N LEU A 238 15.79 10.69 9.91
CA LEU A 238 15.59 9.35 10.50
C LEU A 238 15.41 8.24 9.45
N ALA A 239 15.00 8.60 8.24
CA ALA A 239 14.68 7.67 7.17
C ALA A 239 15.18 8.22 5.82
N PRO A 240 16.50 8.14 5.54
CA PRO A 240 17.12 8.76 4.37
C PRO A 240 16.49 8.41 3.02
N HIS A 241 15.85 7.25 2.89
CA HIS A 241 15.12 6.87 1.68
C HIS A 241 13.91 7.77 1.40
N PHE A 242 13.28 8.39 2.40
CA PHE A 242 12.26 9.42 2.18
C PHE A 242 12.88 10.72 1.69
N ALA A 243 13.99 11.15 2.29
CA ALA A 243 14.73 12.35 1.87
C ALA A 243 15.23 12.22 0.41
N ALA A 244 15.75 11.04 0.02
CA ALA A 244 16.17 10.74 -1.34
C ALA A 244 15.02 10.84 -2.38
N ARG A 245 13.76 10.81 -1.92
CA ARG A 245 12.56 10.96 -2.75
C ARG A 245 11.93 12.35 -2.65
N GLY A 246 12.61 13.31 -2.01
CA GLY A 246 12.16 14.69 -1.90
C GLY A 246 11.23 14.97 -0.73
N HIS A 247 11.01 14.01 0.17
CA HIS A 247 10.23 14.25 1.38
C HIS A 247 11.14 14.81 2.48
N ALA A 248 10.81 15.99 2.98
CA ALA A 248 11.54 16.61 4.08
C ALA A 248 11.14 16.06 5.46
N HIS A 249 9.93 15.50 5.54
CA HIS A 249 9.36 14.96 6.77
C HIS A 249 8.34 13.86 6.48
N PHE A 250 7.93 13.17 7.54
CA PHE A 250 6.78 12.26 7.58
C PHE A 250 6.07 12.40 8.93
N TRP A 251 4.83 11.95 9.00
CA TRP A 251 4.02 11.90 10.21
C TRP A 251 3.93 10.46 10.71
N GLY A 252 4.06 10.27 12.02
CA GLY A 252 4.01 8.96 12.64
C GLY A 252 3.33 9.01 14.00
N SER A 253 2.85 7.85 14.44
CA SER A 253 2.47 7.61 15.82
C SER A 253 3.65 7.83 16.75
N LEU A 254 3.35 8.29 17.96
CA LEU A 254 4.30 8.31 19.07
C LEU A 254 4.65 6.88 19.53
N GLY A 255 5.61 6.77 20.43
CA GLY A 255 6.15 5.51 20.93
C GLY A 255 7.53 5.19 20.37
N GLY A 256 8.23 4.27 21.03
CA GLY A 256 9.62 3.97 20.76
C GLY A 256 9.99 2.50 20.95
N ALA A 257 11.28 2.25 21.03
CA ALA A 257 11.79 0.88 21.10
C ALA A 257 11.50 0.24 22.45
N VAL A 258 11.29 -1.07 22.46
CA VAL A 258 11.30 -1.86 23.71
C VAL A 258 12.75 -1.97 24.19
N GLU A 259 13.00 -1.60 25.44
CA GLU A 259 14.34 -1.63 26.05
C GLU A 259 14.68 -3.00 26.68
N ASP A 260 15.96 -3.19 27.03
CA ASP A 260 16.44 -4.43 27.64
C ASP A 260 15.75 -4.70 28.99
N GLY A 261 15.03 -5.82 29.07
CA GLY A 261 14.28 -6.21 30.27
C GLY A 261 12.86 -5.62 30.36
N GLU A 262 12.45 -4.89 29.33
CA GLU A 262 11.12 -4.29 29.19
C GLU A 262 10.21 -5.19 28.32
N ASP A 263 8.90 -5.19 28.59
CA ASP A 263 7.90 -5.73 27.67
C ASP A 263 7.20 -4.60 26.90
N PHE A 264 6.38 -4.95 25.90
CA PHE A 264 5.72 -3.93 25.08
C PHE A 264 4.77 -3.01 25.88
N ASP A 265 4.14 -3.49 26.95
CA ASP A 265 3.19 -2.70 27.74
C ASP A 265 3.94 -1.71 28.64
N ALA A 266 5.07 -2.12 29.20
CA ALA A 266 5.99 -1.24 29.93
C ALA A 266 6.58 -0.17 28.99
N ALA A 267 7.03 -0.56 27.80
CA ALA A 267 7.50 0.37 26.77
C ALA A 267 6.43 1.39 26.39
N ALA A 268 5.19 0.94 26.16
CA ALA A 268 4.09 1.83 25.84
C ALA A 268 3.83 2.89 26.93
N ARG A 269 3.93 2.50 28.21
CA ARG A 269 3.74 3.42 29.35
C ARG A 269 4.90 4.41 29.51
N ARG A 270 6.14 3.94 29.33
CA ARG A 270 7.34 4.79 29.40
C ARG A 270 7.31 5.85 28.32
N GLU A 271 7.12 5.44 27.07
CA GLU A 271 7.10 6.35 25.92
C GLU A 271 5.93 7.35 26.00
N LEU A 272 4.76 6.92 26.48
CA LEU A 272 3.63 7.83 26.72
C LEU A 272 4.01 8.93 27.71
N ALA A 273 4.68 8.58 28.81
CA ALA A 273 5.11 9.54 29.81
C ALA A 273 6.22 10.47 29.29
N GLU A 274 7.20 9.93 28.58
CA GLU A 274 8.35 10.69 28.05
C GLU A 274 7.96 11.67 26.94
N GLU A 275 7.13 11.24 25.98
CA GLU A 275 6.81 12.04 24.80
C GLU A 275 5.64 13.01 25.02
N THR A 276 4.80 12.77 26.05
CA THR A 276 3.56 13.55 26.24
C THR A 276 3.34 14.08 27.65
N GLY A 277 4.07 13.56 28.66
CA GLY A 277 3.87 13.87 30.07
C GLY A 277 2.72 13.10 30.75
N LEU A 278 1.96 12.29 30.00
CA LEU A 278 0.85 11.52 30.56
C LEU A 278 1.34 10.30 31.35
N THR A 279 0.91 10.20 32.60
CA THR A 279 1.26 9.09 33.51
C THR A 279 0.01 8.43 34.09
N GLY A 280 0.13 7.16 34.50
CA GLY A 280 -0.98 6.41 35.10
C GLY A 280 -2.08 5.99 34.13
N VAL A 281 -1.87 6.17 32.82
CA VAL A 281 -2.79 5.74 31.75
C VAL A 281 -2.49 4.29 31.36
N ASP A 282 -3.54 3.51 31.13
CA ASP A 282 -3.43 2.15 30.60
C ASP A 282 -3.29 2.18 29.07
N PRO A 283 -2.28 1.51 28.47
CA PRO A 283 -2.09 1.55 27.03
C PRO A 283 -3.23 0.87 26.24
N GLY A 284 -4.14 0.16 26.90
CA GLY A 284 -5.30 -0.43 26.24
C GLY A 284 -4.92 -1.61 25.32
N PRO A 285 -5.82 -2.00 24.40
CA PRO A 285 -5.58 -3.14 23.53
C PRO A 285 -4.59 -2.81 22.39
N VAL A 286 -3.87 -3.83 21.95
CA VAL A 286 -3.16 -3.79 20.66
C VAL A 286 -4.19 -3.89 19.54
N VAL A 287 -4.26 -2.86 18.69
CA VAL A 287 -5.24 -2.74 17.60
C VAL A 287 -4.65 -2.98 16.22
N ALA A 288 -3.33 -2.87 16.08
CA ALA A 288 -2.61 -3.23 14.87
C ALA A 288 -1.19 -3.71 15.20
N ALA A 289 -0.62 -4.48 14.30
CA ALA A 289 0.79 -4.86 14.35
C ALA A 289 1.33 -4.96 12.93
N ARG A 290 2.62 -4.65 12.76
CA ARG A 290 3.32 -4.78 11.48
C ARG A 290 4.76 -5.22 11.65
N GLU A 291 5.25 -5.89 10.63
CA GLU A 291 6.63 -6.39 10.57
C GLU A 291 7.21 -6.10 9.17
N PHE A 292 8.26 -5.29 9.11
CA PHE A 292 8.78 -4.81 7.83
C PHE A 292 10.24 -4.34 7.94
N PRO A 293 11.00 -4.40 6.83
CA PRO A 293 12.32 -3.78 6.76
C PRO A 293 12.18 -2.26 6.82
N MET A 294 12.79 -1.64 7.82
CA MET A 294 12.75 -0.20 8.04
C MET A 294 14.16 0.38 7.97
N GLN A 295 14.34 1.48 7.24
CA GLN A 295 15.57 2.23 7.33
C GLN A 295 15.51 3.15 8.56
N PHE A 296 16.53 3.08 9.41
CA PHE A 296 16.67 3.90 10.60
C PHE A 296 18.08 4.50 10.62
N GLY A 297 18.18 5.81 10.34
CA GLY A 297 19.43 6.46 9.98
C GLY A 297 20.07 5.77 8.77
N GLU A 298 21.37 5.45 8.86
CA GLU A 298 22.09 4.76 7.77
C GLU A 298 21.87 3.24 7.74
N ARG A 299 21.21 2.67 8.75
CA ARG A 299 21.05 1.22 8.91
C ARG A 299 19.67 0.74 8.47
N TRP A 300 19.58 -0.55 8.21
CA TRP A 300 18.32 -1.26 8.01
C TRP A 300 18.08 -2.16 9.21
N VAL A 301 16.84 -2.17 9.71
CA VAL A 301 16.39 -3.00 10.81
C VAL A 301 15.15 -3.78 10.40
N HIS A 302 14.92 -4.90 11.08
CA HIS A 302 13.68 -5.64 10.98
C HIS A 302 12.73 -5.10 12.05
N ALA A 303 11.89 -4.15 11.66
CA ALA A 303 10.99 -3.46 12.59
C ALA A 303 9.79 -4.34 12.92
N VAL A 304 9.49 -4.47 14.22
CA VAL A 304 8.28 -5.12 14.72
C VAL A 304 7.54 -4.15 15.61
N GLU A 305 6.37 -3.73 15.15
CA GLU A 305 5.62 -2.67 15.81
C GLU A 305 4.27 -3.19 16.28
N ARG A 306 3.88 -2.82 17.50
CA ARG A 306 2.54 -3.04 18.06
C ARG A 306 1.89 -1.71 18.38
N TYR A 307 0.70 -1.48 17.85
CA TYR A 307 -0.05 -0.24 18.01
C TYR A 307 -1.10 -0.39 19.10
N TYR A 308 -0.98 0.43 20.12
CA TYR A 308 -1.87 0.51 21.27
C TYR A 308 -2.84 1.67 21.08
N ALA A 309 -4.14 1.42 21.23
CA ALA A 309 -5.15 2.49 21.16
C ALA A 309 -5.41 3.05 22.56
N ILE A 310 -5.08 4.34 22.74
CA ILE A 310 -5.13 5.01 24.04
C ILE A 310 -6.04 6.21 23.94
N ARG A 311 -7.05 6.28 24.82
CA ARG A 311 -7.93 7.44 24.90
C ARG A 311 -7.40 8.41 25.94
N ALA A 312 -6.82 9.50 25.47
CA ALA A 312 -6.23 10.53 26.31
C ALA A 312 -7.17 11.71 26.57
N GLY A 313 -8.21 11.88 25.74
CA GLY A 313 -9.02 13.08 25.72
C GLY A 313 -8.23 14.28 25.22
N ASP A 314 -8.78 15.48 25.39
CA ASP A 314 -8.13 16.71 24.93
C ASP A 314 -6.97 17.11 25.86
N PHE A 315 -5.74 17.16 25.32
CA PHE A 315 -4.58 17.70 26.02
C PHE A 315 -3.52 18.25 25.06
N THR A 316 -2.59 19.04 25.61
CA THR A 316 -1.41 19.52 24.91
C THR A 316 -0.21 18.68 25.33
N PRO A 317 0.49 18.00 24.41
CA PRO A 317 1.69 17.23 24.73
C PRO A 317 2.77 18.08 25.40
N ASP A 318 3.25 17.62 26.56
CA ASP A 318 4.47 18.16 27.18
C ASP A 318 5.69 17.41 26.64
N THR A 319 6.39 18.04 25.70
CA THR A 319 7.57 17.46 25.03
C THR A 319 8.88 17.70 25.80
N ASN A 320 8.82 18.14 27.06
CA ASN A 320 10.03 18.35 27.88
C ASN A 320 10.77 17.04 28.19
N GLY A 321 10.07 15.89 28.14
CA GLY A 321 10.64 14.56 28.35
C GLY A 321 11.41 14.00 27.16
N PHE A 322 11.43 14.70 26.01
CA PHE A 322 12.12 14.22 24.82
C PHE A 322 13.60 13.91 25.07
N THR A 323 14.03 12.76 24.55
CA THR A 323 15.44 12.39 24.42
C THR A 323 16.18 13.37 23.50
N ASP A 324 17.51 13.39 23.55
CA ASP A 324 18.32 14.25 22.67
C ASP A 324 18.07 13.95 21.17
N LEU A 325 17.75 12.69 20.86
CA LEU A 325 17.39 12.26 19.50
C LEU A 325 16.03 12.83 19.09
N GLU A 326 15.00 12.68 19.92
CA GLU A 326 13.66 13.25 19.64
C GLU A 326 13.69 14.76 19.51
N ARG A 327 14.46 15.48 20.34
CA ARG A 327 14.63 16.94 20.22
C ARG A 327 15.22 17.36 18.88
N THR A 328 16.00 16.47 18.26
CA THR A 328 16.61 16.72 16.95
C THR A 328 15.65 16.42 15.81
N ASP A 329 14.88 15.34 15.93
CA ASP A 329 14.12 14.78 14.81
C ASP A 329 12.62 15.07 14.84
N VAL A 330 12.03 15.43 15.98
CA VAL A 330 10.61 15.83 16.08
C VAL A 330 10.48 17.31 15.76
N LEU A 331 9.80 17.60 14.65
CA LEU A 331 9.60 18.95 14.11
C LEU A 331 8.31 19.61 14.59
N GLY A 332 7.43 18.85 15.25
CA GLY A 332 6.14 19.31 15.75
C GLY A 332 5.13 18.17 15.86
N TRP A 333 3.90 18.50 16.22
CA TRP A 333 2.81 17.55 16.38
C TRP A 333 1.48 18.17 15.96
N ARG A 334 0.49 17.33 15.68
CA ARG A 334 -0.87 17.73 15.29
C ARG A 334 -1.86 16.59 15.56
N TRP A 335 -3.10 16.96 15.88
CA TRP A 335 -4.26 16.06 15.88
C TRP A 335 -4.83 15.92 14.46
N TRP A 336 -5.04 14.69 14.03
CA TRP A 336 -5.51 14.34 12.68
C TRP A 336 -6.80 13.53 12.75
N SER A 337 -7.83 14.00 12.05
CA SER A 337 -9.02 13.20 11.79
C SER A 337 -8.74 12.16 10.68
N ALA A 338 -9.56 11.11 10.62
CA ALA A 338 -9.51 10.14 9.53
C ALA A 338 -9.72 10.78 8.15
N GLU A 339 -10.61 11.77 8.06
CA GLU A 339 -10.90 12.50 6.81
C GLU A 339 -9.70 13.33 6.35
N GLU A 340 -9.02 14.03 7.27
CA GLU A 340 -7.81 14.79 6.94
C GLU A 340 -6.67 13.88 6.49
N ILE A 341 -6.49 12.70 7.10
CA ILE A 341 -5.49 11.72 6.67
C ILE A 341 -5.82 11.23 5.25
N ALA A 342 -7.07 10.88 4.97
CA ALA A 342 -7.49 10.39 3.66
C ALA A 342 -7.35 11.43 2.55
N ALA A 343 -7.55 12.72 2.86
CA ALA A 343 -7.45 13.83 1.90
C ALA A 343 -6.02 14.38 1.75
N SER A 344 -5.06 13.88 2.51
CA SER A 344 -3.69 14.43 2.59
C SER A 344 -2.72 13.76 1.61
N ASP A 345 -1.81 14.57 1.06
CA ASP A 345 -0.67 14.08 0.28
C ASP A 345 0.56 13.76 1.14
N GLU A 346 0.49 14.04 2.45
CA GLU A 346 1.57 13.80 3.41
C GLU A 346 1.96 12.32 3.50
N LEU A 347 3.20 12.06 3.93
CA LEU A 347 3.61 10.72 4.33
C LEU A 347 3.15 10.46 5.76
N ILE A 348 2.10 9.66 5.93
CA ILE A 348 1.50 9.35 7.24
C ILE A 348 1.65 7.85 7.53
N PHE A 349 2.14 7.52 8.72
CA PHE A 349 2.33 6.15 9.20
C PHE A 349 1.62 5.89 10.54
N PRO A 350 1.09 4.67 10.76
CA PRO A 350 1.13 3.52 9.85
C PRO A 350 0.28 3.74 8.58
N GLU A 351 0.56 2.96 7.53
CA GLU A 351 -0.21 3.04 6.30
C GLU A 351 -1.70 2.70 6.55
N ALA A 352 -2.60 3.37 5.83
CA ALA A 352 -4.06 3.24 5.98
C ALA A 352 -4.61 3.56 7.38
N LEU A 353 -3.97 4.49 8.10
CA LEU A 353 -4.46 4.95 9.41
C LEU A 353 -5.87 5.56 9.31
N ASP A 354 -6.20 6.24 8.21
CA ASP A 354 -7.55 6.75 7.89
C ASP A 354 -8.62 5.66 7.92
N ALA A 355 -8.30 4.45 7.47
CA ALA A 355 -9.23 3.32 7.48
C ALA A 355 -9.25 2.60 8.84
N LEU A 356 -8.17 2.68 9.62
CA LEU A 356 -8.09 2.08 10.94
C LEU A 356 -8.90 2.90 11.97
N LEU A 357 -8.79 4.22 11.97
CA LEU A 357 -9.38 5.09 13.00
C LEU A 357 -10.89 4.90 13.21
N PRO A 358 -11.75 4.80 12.17
CA PRO A 358 -13.18 4.57 12.37
C PRO A 358 -13.52 3.26 13.08
N SER A 359 -12.64 2.26 12.99
CA SER A 359 -12.82 0.99 13.73
C SER A 359 -12.47 1.11 15.22
N LEU A 360 -11.82 2.21 15.60
CA LEU A 360 -11.46 2.55 16.98
C LEU A 360 -12.46 3.52 17.61
N SER A 361 -13.39 4.10 16.84
CA SER A 361 -14.38 5.04 17.34
C SER A 361 -15.34 4.43 18.36
N ARG A 362 -15.89 5.28 19.25
CA ARG A 362 -16.79 4.86 20.34
C ARG A 362 -18.16 4.36 19.87
#